data_AF-A0A382Y9N3-F1
#
_entry.id   AF-A0A382Y9N3-F1
#
_cell.length_a   1.000
_cell.length_b   1.000
_cell.length_c   1.000
_cell.angle_alpha   90.00
_cell.angle_beta   90.00
_cell.angle_gamma   90.00
#
_symmetry.space_group_name_H-M   'P 1'
#
loop_
_entity.id
_entity.type
_entity.pdbx_description
1 polymer ?
#
loop_
_entity_poly.entity_id
_entity_poly.type
_entity_poly.pdbx_seq_one_letter_code
_entity_poly.pdbx_strand_id
1 'polypeptide(L)'
;ATFIRAAQTLRDSGELSFGFPSQGERRIPSVARVPSGVDSSRVRFLTEDACRLPNDLGDFDVVHAANLLCRLPDPMALIERLPELVRPGGQLLLATPFTWLEEFTPMEKWLGARLSGKDSAEVLKEILSPNFCLEIEIDVPFLLREHERKFQYGISYGTRWRRLSE
;
A
#
# COMPACT_ATOMS: atom_id res chain seq x y z
N ALA A 1 8.13 -2.32 -13.58
CA ALA A 1 7.51 -3.11 -14.67
C ALA A 1 7.47 -4.63 -14.39
N THR A 2 8.51 -5.25 -13.82
CA THR A 2 8.58 -6.72 -13.63
C THR A 2 7.48 -7.31 -12.74
N PHE A 3 7.07 -6.61 -11.68
CA PHE A 3 6.07 -7.13 -10.73
C PHE A 3 4.66 -7.22 -11.33
N ILE A 4 4.19 -6.15 -11.97
CA ILE A 4 2.87 -6.14 -12.63
C ILE A 4 2.82 -7.14 -13.78
N ARG A 5 3.91 -7.31 -14.53
CA ARG A 5 3.99 -8.35 -15.56
C ARG A 5 3.82 -9.75 -14.98
N ALA A 6 4.47 -10.05 -13.85
CA ALA A 6 4.31 -11.34 -13.16
C ALA A 6 2.86 -11.57 -12.70
N ALA A 7 2.20 -10.52 -12.19
CA ALA A 7 0.80 -10.58 -11.77
C ALA A 7 -0.15 -10.83 -12.96
N GLN A 8 0.10 -10.18 -14.10
CA GLN A 8 -0.65 -10.41 -15.35
C GLN A 8 -0.45 -11.84 -15.85
N THR A 9 0.79 -12.35 -15.88
CA THR A 9 1.04 -13.76 -16.21
C THR A 9 0.23 -14.67 -15.29
N LEU A 10 0.31 -14.48 -13.96
CA LEU A 10 -0.41 -15.31 -13.00
C LEU A 10 -1.93 -15.28 -13.21
N ARG A 11 -2.49 -14.11 -13.56
CA ARG A 11 -3.91 -13.95 -13.89
C ARG A 11 -4.31 -14.74 -15.15
N ASP A 12 -3.48 -14.70 -16.18
CA ASP A 12 -3.79 -15.23 -17.51
C ASP A 12 -3.48 -16.74 -17.63
N SER A 13 -2.40 -17.23 -17.01
CA SER A 13 -1.99 -18.65 -17.05
C SER A 13 -2.42 -19.45 -15.81
N GLY A 14 -2.83 -18.79 -14.73
CA GLY A 14 -3.17 -19.43 -13.46
C GLY A 14 -1.96 -19.88 -12.62
N GLU A 15 -0.76 -19.92 -13.21
CA GLU A 15 0.47 -20.25 -12.49
C GLU A 15 1.72 -19.55 -13.07
N LEU A 16 2.71 -19.33 -12.20
CA LEU A 16 3.99 -18.72 -12.55
C LEU A 16 5.14 -19.43 -11.84
N SER A 17 6.07 -19.99 -12.62
CA SER A 17 7.34 -20.51 -12.11
C SER A 17 8.27 -19.37 -11.73
N PHE A 18 8.88 -19.46 -10.55
CA PHE A 18 9.85 -18.50 -10.04
C PHE A 18 10.87 -19.20 -9.14
N GLY A 19 11.86 -18.46 -8.64
CA GLY A 19 12.68 -18.94 -7.55
C GLY A 19 12.91 -17.84 -6.52
N PHE A 20 13.07 -18.18 -5.26
CA PHE A 20 13.37 -17.24 -4.18
C PHE A 20 14.69 -17.60 -3.49
N PRO A 21 15.44 -16.61 -2.95
CA PRO A 21 16.70 -16.85 -2.28
C PRO A 21 16.53 -17.74 -1.02
N SER A 22 17.42 -18.70 -0.89
CA SER A 22 17.56 -19.56 0.29
C SER A 22 18.70 -19.06 1.16
N GLN A 23 19.93 -19.06 0.62
CA GLN A 23 21.17 -18.64 1.26
C GLN A 23 22.19 -18.22 0.19
N GLY A 24 22.88 -17.09 0.35
CA GLY A 24 23.83 -16.59 -0.66
C GLY A 24 23.19 -16.51 -2.06
N GLU A 25 23.85 -17.08 -3.06
CA GLU A 25 23.33 -17.15 -4.44
C GLU A 25 22.33 -18.30 -4.68
N ARG A 26 22.17 -19.22 -3.72
CA ARG A 26 21.27 -20.37 -3.84
C ARG A 26 19.82 -19.90 -3.87
N ARG A 27 19.06 -20.38 -4.86
CA ARG A 27 17.61 -20.15 -5.00
C ARG A 27 16.83 -21.45 -4.91
N ILE A 28 15.63 -21.40 -4.35
CA ILE A 28 14.67 -22.52 -4.34
C ILE A 28 13.69 -22.30 -5.50
N PRO A 29 13.61 -23.22 -6.49
CA PRO A 29 12.58 -23.20 -7.52
C PRO A 29 11.19 -23.40 -6.91
N SER A 30 10.19 -22.69 -7.40
CA SER A 30 8.82 -22.70 -6.87
C SER A 30 7.80 -22.28 -7.92
N VAL A 31 6.53 -22.57 -7.66
CA VAL A 31 5.42 -22.19 -8.55
C VAL A 31 4.35 -21.47 -7.74
N ALA A 32 4.04 -20.24 -8.12
CA ALA A 32 2.88 -19.51 -7.62
C ALA A 32 1.65 -19.96 -8.39
N ARG A 33 0.52 -20.20 -7.70
CA ARG A 33 -0.73 -20.64 -8.34
C ARG A 33 -1.91 -19.82 -7.85
N VAL A 34 -2.80 -19.49 -8.77
CA VAL A 34 -4.11 -18.93 -8.44
C VAL A 34 -4.93 -19.99 -7.70
N PRO A 35 -5.44 -19.70 -6.50
CA PRO A 35 -6.25 -20.65 -5.74
C PRO A 35 -7.53 -21.06 -6.49
N SER A 36 -7.99 -22.29 -6.24
CA SER A 36 -9.26 -22.78 -6.79
C SER A 36 -10.43 -21.90 -6.33
N GLY A 37 -11.30 -21.52 -7.26
CA GLY A 37 -12.48 -20.68 -6.99
C GLY A 37 -12.24 -19.17 -7.09
N VAL A 38 -11.00 -18.73 -7.34
CA VAL A 38 -10.72 -17.33 -7.67
C VAL A 38 -11.02 -17.09 -9.15
N ASP A 39 -11.96 -16.19 -9.43
CA ASP A 39 -12.19 -15.67 -10.76
C ASP A 39 -11.19 -14.54 -11.08
N SER A 40 -10.13 -14.88 -11.81
CA SER A 40 -9.06 -13.94 -12.17
C SER A 40 -9.50 -12.91 -13.22
N SER A 41 -10.61 -13.12 -13.93
CA SER A 41 -11.13 -12.18 -14.95
C SER A 41 -11.61 -10.86 -14.36
N ARG A 42 -11.95 -10.86 -13.06
CA ARG A 42 -12.36 -9.65 -12.31
C ARG A 42 -11.19 -8.82 -11.79
N VAL A 43 -9.95 -9.19 -12.11
CA VAL A 43 -8.74 -8.52 -11.62
C VAL A 43 -8.03 -7.76 -12.74
N ARG A 44 -7.80 -6.47 -12.49
CA ARG A 44 -7.02 -5.59 -13.37
C ARG A 44 -5.76 -5.13 -12.65
N PHE A 45 -4.62 -5.22 -13.33
CA PHE A 45 -3.34 -4.70 -12.84
C PHE A 45 -2.91 -3.52 -13.70
N LEU A 46 -2.43 -2.45 -13.05
CA LEU A 46 -1.98 -1.21 -13.67
C LEU A 46 -0.58 -0.87 -13.16
N THR A 47 0.23 -0.22 -14.00
CA THR A 47 1.52 0.35 -13.60
C THR A 47 1.40 1.86 -13.72
N GLU A 48 1.23 2.55 -12.61
CA GLU A 48 1.04 4.00 -12.57
C GLU A 48 1.84 4.62 -11.42
N ASP A 49 2.01 5.93 -11.47
CA ASP A 49 2.55 6.71 -10.37
C ASP A 49 1.43 7.02 -9.36
N ALA A 50 1.58 6.55 -8.12
CA ALA A 50 0.61 6.81 -7.07
C ALA A 50 0.51 8.29 -6.66
N CYS A 51 1.53 9.11 -6.99
CA CYS A 51 1.48 10.57 -6.83
C CYS A 51 0.76 11.25 -8.00
N ARG A 52 0.43 10.52 -9.07
CA ARG A 52 -0.20 11.04 -10.28
C ARG A 52 -1.12 9.99 -10.93
N LEU A 53 -2.09 9.51 -10.15
CA LEU A 53 -3.04 8.51 -10.62
C LEU A 53 -3.90 9.03 -11.78
N PRO A 54 -4.27 8.18 -12.75
CA PRO A 54 -5.13 8.56 -13.86
C PRO A 54 -6.49 9.11 -13.37
N ASN A 55 -7.00 10.12 -14.09
CA ASN A 55 -8.29 10.73 -13.76
C ASN A 55 -9.48 9.83 -14.11
N ASP A 56 -9.29 8.87 -15.00
CA ASP A 56 -10.30 7.90 -15.47
C ASP A 56 -10.31 6.59 -14.66
N LEU A 57 -9.60 6.54 -13.53
CA LEU A 57 -9.58 5.36 -12.66
C LEU A 57 -10.95 5.05 -12.04
N GLY A 58 -11.81 6.06 -11.92
CA GLY A 58 -13.13 5.97 -11.29
C GLY A 58 -13.05 6.03 -9.77
N ASP A 59 -14.13 5.60 -9.14
CA ASP A 59 -14.28 5.53 -7.69
C ASP A 59 -14.51 4.09 -7.22
N PHE A 60 -14.24 3.85 -5.94
CA PHE A 60 -14.25 2.52 -5.35
C PHE A 60 -15.00 2.51 -4.03
N ASP A 61 -15.68 1.40 -3.76
CA ASP A 61 -16.30 1.14 -2.46
C ASP A 61 -15.25 0.96 -1.36
N VAL A 62 -14.06 0.46 -1.72
CA VAL A 62 -12.90 0.29 -0.83
C VAL A 62 -11.61 0.65 -1.56
N VAL A 63 -10.81 1.54 -0.99
CA VAL A 63 -9.43 1.81 -1.40
C VAL A 63 -8.49 1.33 -0.30
N HIS A 64 -7.44 0.58 -0.68
CA HIS A 64 -6.44 0.08 0.25
C HIS A 64 -5.04 0.48 -0.19
N ALA A 65 -4.33 1.22 0.67
CA ALA A 65 -2.93 1.60 0.49
C ALA A 65 -2.08 1.05 1.65
N ALA A 66 -1.53 -0.15 1.44
CA ALA A 66 -0.68 -0.82 2.42
C ALA A 66 0.81 -0.53 2.18
N ASN A 67 1.48 -0.10 3.24
CA ASN A 67 2.91 0.18 3.33
C ASN A 67 3.42 1.09 2.21
N LEU A 68 2.56 2.03 1.79
CA LEU A 68 2.77 2.87 0.62
C LEU A 68 3.23 4.29 0.97
N LEU A 69 2.56 4.97 1.92
CA LEU A 69 2.73 6.41 2.13
C LEU A 69 4.19 6.83 2.37
N CYS A 70 4.91 6.10 3.22
CA CYS A 70 6.32 6.37 3.51
C CYS A 70 7.31 5.95 2.41
N ARG A 71 6.81 5.51 1.25
CA ARG A 71 7.59 5.15 0.06
C ARG A 71 7.33 6.08 -1.13
N LEU A 72 6.47 7.09 -0.95
CA LEU A 72 6.14 8.06 -2.00
C LEU A 72 7.08 9.26 -1.95
N PRO A 73 7.54 9.78 -3.09
CA PRO A 73 8.26 11.05 -3.13
C PRO A 73 7.38 12.23 -2.70
N ASP A 74 6.06 12.10 -2.83
CA ASP A 74 5.08 13.08 -2.37
C ASP A 74 3.82 12.36 -1.82
N PRO A 75 3.77 12.03 -0.52
CA PRO A 75 2.62 11.36 0.06
C PRO A 75 1.35 12.22 0.02
N MET A 76 1.47 13.56 0.04
CA MET A 76 0.33 14.46 -0.01
C MET A 76 -0.41 14.37 -1.35
N ALA A 77 0.32 14.22 -2.45
CA ALA A 77 -0.29 14.08 -3.77
C ALA A 77 -1.26 12.88 -3.87
N LEU A 78 -0.95 11.76 -3.20
CA LEU A 78 -1.88 10.65 -3.08
C LEU A 78 -3.02 10.99 -2.12
N ILE A 79 -2.71 11.53 -0.93
CA ILE A 79 -3.72 11.79 0.12
C ILE A 79 -4.81 12.75 -0.36
N GLU A 80 -4.43 13.81 -1.07
CA GLU A 80 -5.36 14.78 -1.66
C GLU A 80 -6.28 14.15 -2.71
N ARG A 81 -5.82 13.08 -3.39
CA ARG A 81 -6.60 12.34 -4.38
C ARG A 81 -7.60 11.36 -3.75
N LEU A 82 -7.36 10.87 -2.53
CA LEU A 82 -8.17 9.82 -1.89
C LEU A 82 -9.67 10.15 -1.78
N PRO A 83 -10.11 11.37 -1.43
CA PRO A 83 -11.54 11.70 -1.34
C PRO A 83 -12.34 11.48 -2.62
N GLU A 84 -11.68 11.56 -3.79
CA GLU A 84 -12.30 11.34 -5.10
C GLU A 84 -12.26 9.86 -5.51
N LEU A 85 -11.32 9.07 -4.97
CA LEU A 85 -11.20 7.64 -5.27
C LEU A 85 -12.11 6.78 -4.40
N VAL A 86 -12.53 7.28 -3.24
CA VAL A 86 -13.40 6.56 -2.31
C VAL A 86 -14.81 7.13 -2.42
N ARG A 87 -15.78 6.30 -2.78
CA ARG A 87 -17.19 6.70 -2.82
C ARG A 87 -17.65 7.25 -1.46
N PRO A 88 -18.59 8.21 -1.43
CA PRO A 88 -19.31 8.57 -0.20
C PRO A 88 -19.82 7.31 0.54
N GLY A 89 -19.51 7.19 1.84
CA GLY A 89 -19.82 5.99 2.63
C GLY A 89 -18.89 4.78 2.39
N GLY A 90 -17.96 4.86 1.44
CA GLY A 90 -16.93 3.85 1.16
C GLY A 90 -15.82 3.81 2.21
N GLN A 91 -14.89 2.88 2.07
CA GLN A 91 -13.80 2.65 3.01
C GLN A 91 -12.44 3.02 2.44
N LEU A 92 -11.62 3.67 3.27
CA LEU A 92 -10.20 3.83 3.05
C LEU A 92 -9.44 3.01 4.09
N LEU A 93 -8.61 2.08 3.63
CA LEU A 93 -7.72 1.27 4.45
C LEU A 93 -6.29 1.76 4.24
N LEU A 94 -5.64 2.21 5.31
CA LEU A 94 -4.23 2.59 5.27
C LEU A 94 -3.44 1.68 6.21
N ALA A 95 -2.26 1.27 5.78
CA ALA A 95 -1.26 0.70 6.67
C ALA A 95 0.07 1.37 6.37
N THR A 96 0.74 1.92 7.38
CA THR A 96 2.05 2.54 7.17
C THR A 96 2.89 2.45 8.45
N PRO A 97 4.15 2.00 8.36
CA PRO A 97 5.05 1.97 9.51
C PRO A 97 5.68 3.33 9.82
N PHE A 98 5.42 4.36 9.00
CA PHE A 98 6.01 5.70 9.12
C PHE A 98 7.53 5.70 9.22
N THR A 99 8.20 4.77 8.53
CA THR A 99 9.66 4.61 8.61
C THR A 99 10.43 5.82 8.08
N TRP A 100 9.81 6.63 7.20
CA TRP A 100 10.35 7.85 6.59
C TRP A 100 11.86 7.83 6.32
N LEU A 101 12.23 7.53 5.08
CA LEU A 101 13.62 7.54 4.64
C LEU A 101 13.77 8.55 3.50
N GLU A 102 14.80 9.39 3.57
CA GLU A 102 15.06 10.44 2.56
C GLU A 102 15.30 9.89 1.15
N GLU A 103 15.70 8.63 1.04
CA GLU A 103 15.84 7.96 -0.27
C GLU A 103 14.48 7.80 -1.01
N PHE A 104 13.35 7.81 -0.27
CA PHE A 104 12.01 7.72 -0.85
C PHE A 104 11.26 9.03 -0.78
N THR A 105 11.29 9.70 0.37
CA THR A 105 10.52 10.93 0.61
C THR A 105 11.47 11.99 1.17
N PRO A 106 11.64 13.15 0.50
CA PRO A 106 12.39 14.26 1.08
C PRO A 106 11.84 14.63 2.46
N MET A 107 12.70 14.98 3.41
CA MET A 107 12.31 15.29 4.78
C MET A 107 11.24 16.39 4.85
N GLU A 108 11.28 17.33 3.92
CA GLU A 108 10.32 18.44 3.79
C GLU A 108 8.89 17.96 3.51
N LYS A 109 8.72 16.74 3.02
CA LYS A 109 7.43 16.11 2.66
C LYS A 109 6.99 15.00 3.61
N TRP A 110 7.74 14.75 4.69
CA TRP A 110 7.29 13.81 5.73
C TRP A 110 6.04 14.33 6.42
N LEU A 111 5.09 13.44 6.72
CA LEU A 111 3.91 13.77 7.49
C LEU A 111 4.27 13.73 8.97
N GLY A 112 4.48 14.88 9.60
CA GLY A 112 4.89 14.95 11.01
C GLY A 112 6.27 14.34 11.25
N ALA A 113 6.47 13.78 12.45
CA ALA A 113 7.68 13.09 12.88
C ALA A 113 8.99 13.89 12.70
N ARG A 114 8.90 15.23 12.79
CA ARG A 114 10.07 16.12 12.92
C ARG A 114 10.39 16.35 14.39
N LEU A 115 11.64 16.70 14.69
CA LEU A 115 12.20 16.84 16.06
C LEU A 115 11.34 17.62 17.06
N SER A 116 10.48 18.53 16.60
CA SER A 116 9.59 19.36 17.42
C SER A 116 8.14 19.41 16.93
N GLY A 117 7.72 18.44 16.10
CA GLY A 117 6.39 18.36 15.51
C GLY A 117 5.51 17.27 16.11
N LYS A 118 4.24 17.24 15.68
CA LYS A 118 3.32 16.11 15.92
C LYS A 118 3.86 14.83 15.30
N ASP A 119 3.45 13.68 15.83
CA ASP A 119 3.78 12.41 15.21
C ASP A 119 3.04 12.23 13.86
N SER A 120 3.45 11.23 13.09
CA SER A 120 2.87 11.01 11.76
C SER A 120 1.41 10.56 11.79
N ALA A 121 0.98 9.84 12.82
CA ALA A 121 -0.40 9.38 12.96
C ALA A 121 -1.33 10.56 13.27
N GLU A 122 -0.93 11.46 14.17
CA GLU A 122 -1.65 12.70 14.47
C GLU A 122 -1.82 13.56 13.22
N VAL A 123 -0.74 13.82 12.48
CA VAL A 123 -0.80 14.63 11.24
C VAL A 123 -1.67 13.95 10.19
N LEU A 124 -1.56 12.64 10.01
CA LEU A 124 -2.39 11.89 9.07
C LEU A 124 -3.88 11.99 9.43
N LYS A 125 -4.23 11.90 10.72
CA LYS A 125 -5.61 12.09 11.19
C LYS A 125 -6.14 13.47 10.87
N GLU A 126 -5.33 14.50 11.08
CA GLU A 126 -5.73 15.89 10.78
C GLU A 126 -5.99 16.12 9.30
N ILE A 127 -5.14 15.59 8.43
CA ILE A 127 -5.28 15.74 6.97
C ILE A 127 -6.52 14.99 6.47
N LEU A 128 -6.83 13.81 7.00
CA LEU A 128 -7.95 12.98 6.53
C LEU A 128 -9.32 13.40 7.11
N SER A 129 -9.35 13.93 8.33
CA SER A 129 -10.60 14.26 9.06
C SER A 129 -11.60 15.14 8.30
N PRO A 130 -11.21 16.08 7.42
CA PRO A 130 -12.16 16.86 6.63
C PRO A 130 -13.04 16.02 5.69
N ASN A 131 -12.54 14.87 5.21
CA ASN A 131 -13.23 14.04 4.21
C ASN A 131 -13.58 12.65 4.75
N PHE A 132 -12.97 12.23 5.86
CA PHE A 132 -13.04 10.88 6.37
C PHE A 132 -13.25 10.84 7.88
N CYS A 133 -14.00 9.85 8.37
CA CYS A 133 -14.15 9.53 9.78
C CYS A 133 -13.33 8.29 10.12
N LEU A 134 -12.43 8.36 11.11
CA LEU A 134 -11.67 7.21 11.59
C LEU A 134 -12.60 6.23 12.33
N GLU A 135 -12.67 4.99 11.89
CA GLU A 135 -13.48 3.94 12.54
C GLU A 135 -12.64 2.93 13.32
N ILE A 136 -11.46 2.57 12.81
CA ILE A 136 -10.58 1.57 13.41
C ILE A 136 -9.14 2.03 13.33
N GLU A 137 -8.41 1.78 14.41
CA GLU A 137 -6.97 1.97 14.53
C GLU A 137 -6.38 0.73 15.23
N ILE A 138 -5.39 0.09 14.59
CA ILE A 138 -4.72 -1.10 15.12
C ILE A 138 -3.25 -1.13 14.68
N ASP A 139 -2.44 -1.83 15.45
CA ASP A 139 -1.10 -2.25 15.02
C ASP A 139 -1.19 -3.53 14.17
N VAL A 140 -0.60 -3.49 12.97
CA VAL A 140 -0.60 -4.60 12.02
C VAL A 140 0.83 -5.12 11.83
N PRO A 141 1.21 -6.22 12.51
CA PRO A 141 2.50 -6.86 12.31
C PRO A 141 2.67 -7.39 10.88
N PHE A 142 3.86 -7.26 10.32
CA PHE A 142 4.22 -7.87 9.04
C PHE A 142 5.67 -8.37 9.03
N LEU A 143 5.93 -9.34 8.15
CA LEU A 143 7.25 -9.93 7.93
C LEU A 143 7.63 -9.82 6.46
N LEU A 144 8.75 -9.18 6.17
CA LEU A 144 9.40 -9.23 4.87
C LEU A 144 10.53 -10.24 4.93
N ARG A 145 10.37 -11.33 4.19
CA ARG A 145 11.39 -12.37 4.12
C ARG A 145 12.44 -11.99 3.07
N GLU A 146 13.69 -11.87 3.50
CA GLU A 146 14.83 -11.70 2.58
C GLU A 146 15.35 -13.06 2.11
N HIS A 147 15.56 -14.00 3.03
CA HIS A 147 15.94 -15.39 2.71
C HIS A 147 15.57 -16.32 3.89
N GLU A 148 16.04 -17.57 3.93
CA GLU A 148 15.62 -18.55 4.97
C GLU A 148 15.86 -18.11 6.42
N ARG A 149 16.97 -17.40 6.67
CA ARG A 149 17.39 -16.96 8.01
C ARG A 149 17.43 -15.44 8.23
N LYS A 150 16.88 -14.64 7.32
CA LYS A 150 16.86 -13.18 7.45
C LYS A 150 15.48 -12.65 7.09
N PHE A 151 14.88 -11.97 8.05
CA PHE A 151 13.55 -11.40 7.98
C PHE A 151 13.62 -9.99 8.54
N GLN A 152 12.79 -9.10 8.00
CA GLN A 152 12.50 -7.81 8.60
C GLN A 152 11.12 -7.91 9.21
N TYR A 153 11.04 -7.70 10.52
CA TYR A 153 9.78 -7.59 11.25
C TYR A 153 9.44 -6.11 11.39
N GLY A 154 8.22 -5.75 11.03
CA GLY A 154 7.69 -4.40 11.17
C GLY A 154 6.29 -4.43 11.74
N ILE A 155 5.86 -3.28 12.25
CA ILE A 155 4.50 -3.04 12.72
C ILE A 155 4.01 -1.80 11.99
N SER A 156 2.96 -1.96 11.18
CA SER A 156 2.34 -0.84 10.50
C SER A 156 1.20 -0.31 11.34
N TYR A 157 1.11 1.01 11.42
CA TYR A 157 -0.08 1.69 11.90
C TYR A 157 -1.21 1.49 10.87
N GLY A 158 -2.16 0.63 11.22
CA GLY A 158 -3.28 0.22 10.39
C GLY A 158 -4.56 0.96 10.76
N THR A 159 -5.23 1.54 9.77
CA THR A 159 -6.46 2.30 9.99
C THR A 159 -7.53 1.98 8.97
N ARG A 160 -8.79 2.05 9.42
CA ARG A 160 -9.96 2.06 8.54
C ARG A 160 -10.72 3.34 8.74
N TRP A 161 -11.00 4.00 7.63
CA TRP A 161 -11.73 5.24 7.56
C TRP A 161 -13.00 5.08 6.74
N ARG A 162 -14.04 5.83 7.11
CA ARG A 162 -15.28 5.99 6.35
C ARG A 162 -15.23 7.30 5.58
N ARG A 163 -15.47 7.29 4.27
CA ARG A 163 -15.68 8.53 3.52
C ARG A 163 -16.98 9.19 3.99
N LEU A 164 -16.90 10.45 4.41
CA LEU A 164 -18.07 11.23 4.79
C LEU A 164 -19.01 11.37 3.58
N SER A 165 -20.31 11.22 3.80
CA SER A 165 -21.32 11.62 2.83
C SER A 165 -21.37 13.15 2.77
N GLU A 166 -21.54 13.72 1.58
CA GLU A 166 -21.98 15.12 1.45
C GLU A 166 -23.34 15.32 2.13
#